data_AF-A0A3B8W2Z5-F1
#
_entry.id   AF-A0A3B8W2Z5-F1
#
_cell.length_a   1.000
_cell.length_b   1.000
_cell.length_c   1.000
_cell.angle_alpha   90.00
_cell.angle_beta   90.00
_cell.angle_gamma   90.00
#
_symmetry.space_group_name_H-M   'P 1'
#
loop_
_entity.id
_entity.type
_entity.pdbx_description
1 polymer ?
#
loop_
_entity_poly.entity_id
_entity_poly.type
_entity_poly.pdbx_seq_one_letter_code
_entity_poly.pdbx_strand_id
1 'polypeptide(L)' 'MLHFELLATEGRARRARLTLNHGTVETPVFMPVGTAGTVKGVMPRSLEEMGAQII' A
#
# COMPACT_ATOMS: atom_id res chain seq x y z
N MET A 1 3.68 -13.38 -7.86
CA MET A 1 5.06 -12.87 -8.01
C MET A 1 5.00 -11.36 -7.94
N LEU A 2 5.94 -10.70 -7.27
CA LEU A 2 5.98 -9.24 -7.18
C LEU A 2 6.42 -8.64 -8.52
N HIS A 3 5.64 -7.69 -9.06
CA HIS A 3 5.99 -6.94 -10.26
C HIS A 3 5.91 -5.43 -9.98
N PHE A 4 6.93 -4.68 -10.41
CA PHE A 4 7.04 -3.25 -10.19
C PHE A 4 7.07 -2.52 -11.54
N GLU A 5 6.16 -1.56 -11.72
CA GLU A 5 6.00 -0.75 -12.94
C GLU A 5 6.19 0.73 -12.58
N LEU A 6 7.22 1.38 -13.13
CA LEU A 6 7.43 2.82 -12.98
C LEU A 6 6.54 3.58 -13.96
N LEU A 7 5.63 4.42 -13.45
CA LEU A 7 4.66 5.17 -14.24
C LEU A 7 5.15 6.56 -14.62
N ALA A 8 5.79 7.27 -13.68
CA ALA A 8 6.30 8.63 -13.91
C ALA A 8 7.40 8.99 -12.91
N THR A 9 8.21 9.98 -13.27
CA THR A 9 9.27 10.55 -12.42
C THR A 9 9.26 12.07 -12.46
N GLU A 10 9.62 12.69 -11.34
CA GLU A 10 9.87 14.12 -11.22
C GLU A 10 11.02 14.34 -10.24
N GLY A 11 12.21 14.73 -10.74
CA GLY A 11 13.43 14.76 -9.94
C GLY A 11 13.74 13.39 -9.29
N ARG A 12 13.69 13.32 -7.96
CA ARG A 12 13.86 12.06 -7.20
C ARG A 12 12.54 11.36 -6.85
N ALA A 13 11.39 12.00 -7.11
CA ALA A 13 10.08 11.42 -6.89
C ALA A 13 9.75 10.39 -7.97
N ARG A 14 9.03 9.34 -7.57
CA ARG A 14 8.64 8.21 -8.43
C ARG A 14 7.20 7.84 -8.15
N ARG A 15 6.39 7.80 -9.20
CA ARG A 15 5.07 7.19 -9.19
C ARG A 15 5.21 5.81 -9.81
N ALA A 16 4.83 4.77 -9.08
CA ALA A 16 4.91 3.40 -9.59
C ALA A 16 3.72 2.55 -9.10
N ARG A 17 3.45 1.47 -9.83
CA ARG A 17 2.47 0.46 -9.46
C ARG A 17 3.18 -0.82 -9.07
N LEU A 18 2.74 -1.42 -7.96
CA LEU A 18 3.22 -2.70 -7.47
C LEU A 18 2.10 -3.73 -7.59
N THR A 19 2.29 -4.75 -8.42
CA THR A 19 1.35 -5.87 -8.54
C THR A 19 1.82 -7.00 -7.64
N LEU A 20 0.96 -7.36 -6.68
CA LEU A 20 1.17 -8.42 -5.69
C LEU A 20 0.14 -9.53 -5.91
N ASN A 21 0.33 -10.66 -5.21
CA ASN A 21 -0.63 -11.77 -5.27
C ASN A 21 -2.04 -11.38 -4.77
N HIS A 22 -2.16 -10.31 -3.99
CA HIS A 22 -3.39 -9.89 -3.32
C HIS A 22 -3.98 -8.60 -3.91
N GLY A 23 -3.44 -8.12 -5.03
CA GLY A 23 -3.91 -6.92 -5.71
C GLY A 23 -2.79 -5.98 -6.12
N THR A 24 -3.17 -4.78 -6.54
CA THR A 24 -2.24 -3.73 -6.98
C THR A 24 -2.17 -2.61 -5.95
N VAL A 25 -0.97 -2.12 -5.68
CA VAL A 25 -0.69 -1.02 -4.76
C VAL A 25 -0.05 0.13 -5.53
N GLU A 26 -0.55 1.33 -5.32
CA GLU A 26 -0.08 2.55 -5.98
C GLU A 26 0.93 3.27 -5.07
N THR A 27 2.17 3.42 -5.54
CA THR A 27 3.25 4.08 -4.79
C THR A 27 3.40 5.55 -5.21
N PRO A 28 3.73 6.48 -4.29
CA PRO A 28 4.06 6.25 -2.87
C PRO A 28 2.82 5.89 -2.03
N VAL A 29 3.00 4.96 -1.09
CA VAL A 29 1.95 4.49 -0.16
C VAL A 29 2.48 4.49 1.27
N PHE A 30 1.60 4.79 2.25
CA PHE A 30 1.88 4.65 3.67
C PHE A 30 1.17 3.41 4.21
N MET A 31 1.94 2.43 4.68
CA MET A 31 1.43 1.15 5.16
C MET A 31 1.19 1.20 6.68
N PRO A 32 -0.05 0.97 7.18
CA PRO A 32 -0.33 0.79 8.60
C PRO A 32 0.35 -0.48 9.12
N VAL A 33 0.90 -0.46 10.34
CA VAL A 33 1.61 -1.62 10.89
C VAL A 33 0.66 -2.53 11.67
N GLY A 34 0.42 -3.74 11.14
CA GLY A 34 -0.40 -4.78 11.76
C GLY A 34 0.36 -5.72 12.70
N THR A 35 0.86 -5.25 13.85
CA THR A 35 1.59 -6.11 14.81
C THR A 35 0.68 -7.15 15.47
N ALA A 36 1.13 -8.40 15.56
CA ALA A 36 0.38 -9.51 16.18
C ALA A 36 -1.03 -9.73 15.59
N GLY A 37 -1.19 -9.51 14.29
CA GLY A 37 -2.45 -9.74 13.58
C GLY A 37 -3.48 -8.61 13.71
N THR A 38 -3.10 -7.44 14.24
CA THR A 38 -4.00 -6.29 14.38
C THR A 38 -3.28 -4.96 14.21
N VAL A 39 -3.97 -3.97 13.65
CA VAL A 39 -3.55 -2.55 13.72
C VAL A 39 -4.15 -1.97 14.99
N LYS A 40 -3.30 -1.67 15.97
CA LYS A 40 -3.75 -1.31 17.33
C LYS A 40 -4.67 -0.09 17.31
N GLY A 41 -5.87 -0.24 17.86
CA GLY A 41 -6.84 0.85 18.00
C GLY A 41 -7.62 1.18 16.73
N VAL A 42 -7.48 0.39 15.67
CA VAL A 42 -8.18 0.60 14.39
C VAL A 42 -8.92 -0.67 14.00
N MET A 43 -10.22 -0.55 13.67
CA MET A 43 -10.99 -1.68 13.15
C MET A 43 -10.62 -1.95 11.68
N PRO A 44 -10.65 -3.22 11.21
CA PRO A 44 -10.33 -3.54 9.81
C PRO A 44 -11.13 -2.72 8.79
N ARG A 45 -12.43 -2.54 9.02
CA ARG A 45 -13.30 -1.70 8.19
C ARG A 45 -12.81 -0.26 8.08
N SER A 46 -12.28 0.30 9.16
CA SER A 46 -11.74 1.67 9.15
C SER A 46 -10.49 1.76 8.26
N LEU A 47 -9.66 0.70 8.18
CA LEU A 47 -8.51 0.65 7.27
C LEU A 47 -8.96 0.67 5.81
N GLU A 48 -10.00 -0.10 5.48
CA GLU A 48 -10.61 -0.10 4.15
C GLU A 48 -11.20 1.26 3.79
N GLU A 49 -11.95 1.88 4.71
CA GLU A 49 -12.55 3.22 4.53
C GLU A 49 -11.48 4.31 4.38
N MET A 50 -10.32 4.17 5.03
CA MET A 50 -9.16 5.05 4.85
C MET A 50 -8.42 4.82 3.52
N GLY A 51 -8.78 3.79 2.75
CA GLY A 51 -8.14 3.46 1.48
C GLY A 51 -6.78 2.79 1.63
N ALA A 52 -6.52 2.11 2.74
CA ALA A 52 -5.28 1.34 2.90
C ALA A 52 -5.23 0.20 1.85
N GLN A 53 -4.25 0.26 0.95
CA GLN A 53 -4.08 -0.73 -0.12
C GLN A 53 -3.26 -1.96 0.32
N ILE A 54 -2.54 -1.84 1.43
CA ILE A 54 -1.66 -2.85 2.01
C ILE A 54 -1.52 -2.60 3.52
N ILE A 55 -1.39 -3.67 4.30
CA ILE A 55 -1.15 -3.70 5.75
C ILE A 55 0.12 -4.51 6.02
#